data_AF-A0A522GC81-F1
#
_entry.id   AF-A0A522GC81-F1
#
_cell.length_a   1.000
_cell.length_b   1.000
_cell.length_c   1.000
_cell.angle_alpha   90.00
_cell.angle_beta   90.00
_cell.angle_gamma   90.00
#
_symmetry.space_group_name_H-M   'P 1'
#
loop_
_entity.id
_entity.type
_entity.pdbx_description
1 polymer ?
#
loop_
_entity_poly.entity_id
_entity_poly.type
_entity_poly.pdbx_seq_one_letter_code
_entity_poly.pdbx_strand_id
1 'polypeptide(L)'
;MSIDEIVHTCSNEKVAQAAVASLGFDFARRVRIEAESHGTTTGALVARLVHEFGETAHLDDCRVIKLAMVKADQPLLCGLRVLLETRLESIRGASVRQWSLCNLPGALPSLEIGQLG
;
A
#
# COMPACT_ATOMS: atom_id res chain seq x y z
N MET A 1 14.47 -5.42 -17.81
CA MET A 1 14.02 -4.56 -16.71
C MET A 1 13.52 -5.44 -15.58
N SER A 2 14.02 -5.20 -14.37
CA SER A 2 13.83 -6.06 -13.20
C SER A 2 13.04 -5.35 -12.09
N ILE A 3 12.44 -6.14 -11.20
CA ILE A 3 11.73 -5.63 -10.02
C ILE A 3 12.71 -4.94 -9.07
N ASP A 4 13.92 -5.46 -8.95
CA ASP A 4 14.98 -4.84 -8.15
C ASP A 4 15.26 -3.39 -8.57
N GLU A 5 15.18 -3.07 -9.88
CA GLU A 5 15.33 -1.69 -10.37
C GLU A 5 14.17 -0.78 -9.91
N ILE A 6 12.94 -1.32 -9.86
CA ILE A 6 11.78 -0.59 -9.30
C ILE A 6 12.01 -0.33 -7.83
N VAL A 7 12.45 -1.34 -7.08
CA VAL A 7 12.72 -1.23 -5.64
C VAL A 7 13.82 -0.22 -5.37
N HIS A 8 14.95 -0.33 -6.06
CA HIS A 8 16.09 0.58 -5.90
C HIS A 8 15.72 2.03 -6.22
N THR A 9 14.99 2.26 -7.31
CA THR A 9 14.65 3.60 -7.79
C THR A 9 13.54 4.25 -6.97
N CYS A 10 12.45 3.51 -6.73
CA CYS A 10 11.26 4.04 -6.08
C CYS A 10 11.29 3.95 -4.55
N SER A 11 12.34 3.39 -3.94
CA SER A 11 12.59 3.54 -2.50
C SER A 11 13.01 4.96 -2.10
N ASN A 12 13.34 5.82 -3.07
CA ASN A 12 13.56 7.24 -2.81
C ASN A 12 12.24 8.01 -2.87
N GLU A 13 11.90 8.70 -1.79
CA GLU A 13 10.63 9.44 -1.62
C GLU A 13 10.31 10.43 -2.76
N LYS A 14 11.32 11.18 -3.22
CA LYS A 14 11.13 12.18 -4.28
C LYS A 14 10.89 11.52 -5.64
N VAL A 15 11.57 10.41 -5.89
CA VAL A 15 11.41 9.64 -7.12
C VAL A 15 10.07 8.93 -7.12
N ALA A 16 9.68 8.33 -6.00
CA ALA A 16 8.37 7.72 -5.79
C ALA A 16 7.23 8.72 -6.06
N GLN A 17 7.33 9.93 -5.49
CA GLN A 17 6.38 11.02 -5.72
C GLN A 17 6.26 11.37 -7.21
N ALA A 18 7.39 11.55 -7.89
CA ALA A 18 7.42 11.90 -9.32
C ALA A 18 6.88 10.76 -10.20
N ALA A 19 7.21 9.52 -9.87
CA ALA A 19 6.71 8.35 -10.58
C ALA A 19 5.18 8.25 -10.47
N VAL A 20 4.63 8.45 -9.28
CA VAL A 20 3.17 8.46 -9.04
C VAL A 20 2.49 9.60 -9.80
N ALA A 21 3.08 10.79 -9.83
CA ALA A 21 2.57 11.89 -10.64
C ALA A 21 2.55 11.54 -12.14
N SER A 22 3.55 10.79 -12.61
CA SER A 22 3.66 10.32 -13.99
C SER A 22 2.66 9.21 -14.35
N LEU A 23 2.12 8.50 -13.35
CA LEU A 23 1.05 7.51 -13.54
C LEU A 23 -0.33 8.14 -13.81
N GLY A 24 -0.45 9.46 -13.73
CA GLY A 24 -1.68 10.20 -14.01
C GLY A 24 -2.43 10.67 -12.77
N PHE A 25 -3.28 11.67 -12.98
CA PHE A 25 -3.93 12.44 -11.91
C PHE A 25 -4.81 11.58 -10.99
N ASP A 26 -5.68 10.73 -11.55
CA ASP A 26 -6.60 9.90 -10.75
C ASP A 26 -5.86 8.90 -9.87
N PHE A 27 -4.79 8.30 -10.41
CA PHE A 27 -3.95 7.38 -9.66
C PHE A 27 -3.24 8.12 -8.52
N ALA A 28 -2.59 9.24 -8.83
CA ALA A 28 -1.91 10.05 -7.83
C ALA A 28 -2.86 10.52 -6.71
N ARG A 29 -4.10 10.90 -7.06
CA ARG A 29 -5.12 11.29 -6.09
C ARG A 29 -5.49 10.14 -5.14
N ARG A 30 -5.65 8.92 -5.65
CA ARG A 30 -5.95 7.73 -4.83
C ARG A 30 -4.82 7.41 -3.85
N VAL A 31 -3.57 7.44 -4.33
CA VAL A 31 -2.39 7.19 -3.48
C VAL A 31 -2.26 8.29 -2.42
N ARG A 32 -2.54 9.55 -2.78
CA ARG A 32 -2.50 10.68 -1.84
C ARG A 32 -3.52 10.52 -0.71
N ILE A 33 -4.77 10.17 -1.03
CA ILE A 33 -5.81 9.94 -0.02
C ILE A 33 -5.37 8.85 0.96
N GLU A 34 -4.76 7.77 0.47
CA GLU A 34 -4.23 6.72 1.33
C GLU A 34 -3.05 7.22 2.17
N ALA A 35 -2.12 7.98 1.59
CA ALA A 35 -1.00 8.53 2.35
C ALA A 35 -1.48 9.44 3.49
N GLU A 36 -2.47 10.30 3.20
CA GLU A 36 -3.11 11.18 4.18
C GLU A 36 -3.78 10.38 5.31
N SER A 37 -4.48 9.27 5.01
CA SER A 37 -5.10 8.44 6.04
C SER A 37 -4.10 7.70 6.93
N HIS A 38 -2.87 7.50 6.46
CA HIS A 38 -1.75 6.95 7.24
C HIS A 38 -0.84 8.03 7.85
N GLY A 39 -1.19 9.31 7.73
CA GLY A 39 -0.42 10.43 8.28
C GLY A 39 0.95 10.63 7.64
N THR A 40 1.11 10.25 6.37
CA THR A 40 2.38 10.28 5.65
C THR A 40 2.27 11.00 4.30
N THR A 41 3.40 11.25 3.63
CA THR A 41 3.41 11.83 2.28
C THR A 41 3.18 10.74 1.22
N THR A 42 2.74 11.14 0.02
CA THR A 42 2.57 10.20 -1.11
C THR A 42 3.88 9.49 -1.45
N GLY A 43 4.99 10.23 -1.53
CA GLY A 43 6.32 9.68 -1.76
C GLY A 43 6.75 8.70 -0.66
N ALA A 44 6.53 9.02 0.61
CA ALA A 44 6.91 8.16 1.74
C ALA A 44 6.11 6.87 1.77
N LEU A 45 4.79 6.95 1.57
CA LEU A 45 3.95 5.76 1.48
C LEU A 45 4.43 4.84 0.37
N VAL A 46 4.67 5.39 -0.83
CA VAL A 46 5.05 4.59 -2.00
C VAL A 46 6.43 4.00 -1.84
N ALA A 47 7.41 4.78 -1.36
CA ALA A 47 8.75 4.29 -1.06
C ALA A 47 8.72 3.12 -0.07
N ARG A 48 7.92 3.25 0.99
CA ARG A 48 7.70 2.19 1.98
C ARG A 48 7.06 0.95 1.34
N LEU A 49 5.97 1.10 0.59
CA LEU A 49 5.28 -0.03 -0.05
C LEU A 49 6.18 -0.78 -1.03
N VAL A 50 7.00 -0.06 -1.78
CA VAL A 50 7.97 -0.62 -2.72
C VAL A 50 9.08 -1.36 -1.98
N HIS A 51 9.59 -0.80 -0.87
CA HIS A 51 10.59 -1.44 -0.04
C HIS A 51 10.06 -2.73 0.59
N GLU A 52 8.89 -2.66 1.24
CA GLU A 52 8.20 -3.84 1.82
C GLU A 52 7.90 -4.89 0.75
N PHE A 53 7.59 -4.48 -0.48
CA PHE A 53 7.45 -5.42 -1.59
C PHE A 53 8.76 -6.14 -1.91
N GLY A 54 9.88 -5.43 -1.97
CA GLY A 54 11.20 -6.05 -2.19
C GLY A 54 11.54 -7.12 -1.14
N GLU A 55 11.11 -6.93 0.11
CA GLU A 55 11.37 -7.88 1.20
C GLU A 55 10.37 -9.05 1.27
N THR A 56 9.11 -8.81 0.90
CA THR A 56 8.00 -9.76 1.15
C THR A 56 7.35 -10.34 -0.11
N ALA A 57 7.80 -9.97 -1.30
CA ALA A 57 7.13 -10.35 -2.54
C ALA A 57 7.14 -11.87 -2.76
N HIS A 58 5.94 -12.40 -3.01
CA HIS A 58 5.79 -13.76 -3.50
C HIS A 58 6.21 -13.84 -4.98
N LEU A 59 6.65 -15.03 -5.39
CA LEU A 59 7.08 -15.28 -6.78
C LEU A 59 5.97 -14.99 -7.79
N ASP A 60 4.71 -15.23 -7.43
CA ASP A 60 3.56 -14.97 -8.28
C ASP A 60 3.32 -13.47 -8.49
N ASP A 61 3.41 -12.65 -7.44
CA ASP A 61 3.31 -11.18 -7.56
C ASP A 61 4.45 -10.63 -8.43
N CYS A 62 5.66 -11.16 -8.23
CA CYS A 62 6.82 -10.83 -9.06
C CYS A 62 6.57 -11.17 -10.54
N ARG A 63 5.90 -12.28 -10.82
CA ARG A 63 5.60 -12.71 -12.19
C ARG A 63 4.59 -11.77 -12.85
N VAL A 64 3.54 -11.38 -12.15
CA VAL A 64 2.51 -10.45 -12.67
C VAL A 64 3.13 -9.10 -13.00
N ILE A 65 3.95 -8.54 -12.09
CA ILE A 65 4.64 -7.27 -12.33
C ILE A 65 5.58 -7.38 -13.54
N LYS A 66 6.39 -8.44 -13.62
CA LYS A 66 7.28 -8.66 -14.76
C LYS A 66 6.52 -8.76 -16.08
N LEU A 67 5.36 -9.42 -16.10
CA LEU A 67 4.51 -9.50 -17.29
C LEU A 67 3.98 -8.13 -17.71
N ALA A 68 3.57 -7.28 -16.77
CA ALA A 68 3.12 -5.92 -17.05
C ALA A 68 4.23 -5.01 -17.60
N MET A 69 5.50 -5.32 -17.32
CA MET A 69 6.66 -4.60 -17.83
C MET A 69 7.04 -4.99 -19.26
N VAL A 70 6.62 -6.17 -19.75
CA VAL A 70 6.99 -6.67 -21.07
C VAL A 70 6.35 -5.82 -22.17
N LYS A 71 7.18 -5.30 -23.09
CA LYS A 71 6.78 -4.46 -24.23
C LYS A 71 6.05 -3.15 -23.87
N ALA A 72 6.12 -2.73 -22.61
CA ALA A 72 5.65 -1.41 -22.22
C ALA A 72 6.63 -0.32 -22.66
N ASP A 73 6.13 0.82 -23.13
CA ASP A 73 6.96 2.00 -23.45
C ASP A 73 7.63 2.59 -22.19
N GLN A 74 7.01 2.39 -21.02
CA GLN A 74 7.53 2.81 -19.72
C GLN A 74 7.48 1.65 -18.72
N PRO A 75 8.39 0.66 -18.82
CA PRO A 75 8.33 -0.55 -18.00
C PRO A 75 8.35 -0.27 -16.50
N LEU A 76 9.14 0.72 -16.07
CA LEU A 76 9.23 1.11 -14.66
C LEU A 76 7.86 1.56 -14.11
N LEU A 77 7.17 2.43 -14.85
CA LEU A 77 5.89 2.98 -14.43
C LEU A 77 4.78 1.93 -14.50
N CYS A 78 4.74 1.10 -15.54
CA CYS A 78 3.79 -0.01 -15.62
C CYS A 78 3.97 -0.99 -14.46
N GLY A 79 5.21 -1.40 -14.16
CA GLY A 79 5.50 -2.28 -13.04
C GLY A 79 5.13 -1.66 -11.68
N LEU A 80 5.47 -0.38 -11.48
CA LEU A 80 5.15 0.35 -10.26
C LEU A 80 3.63 0.47 -10.05
N ARG A 81 2.86 0.75 -11.11
CA ARG A 81 1.40 0.83 -11.03
C ARG A 81 0.82 -0.48 -10.50
N VAL A 82 1.17 -1.61 -11.11
CA VAL A 82 0.65 -2.93 -10.71
C VAL A 82 1.03 -3.26 -9.26
N LEU A 83 2.27 -2.99 -8.87
CA LEU A 83 2.71 -3.17 -7.47
C LEU A 83 1.83 -2.38 -6.50
N LEU A 84 1.63 -1.10 -6.79
CA LEU A 84 0.84 -0.21 -5.94
C LEU A 84 -0.64 -0.58 -5.93
N GLU A 85 -1.22 -0.99 -7.05
CA GLU A 85 -2.61 -1.48 -7.10
C GLU A 85 -2.79 -2.70 -6.18
N THR A 86 -1.92 -3.71 -6.30
CA THR A 86 -1.95 -4.91 -5.44
C THR A 86 -1.82 -4.55 -3.96
N ARG A 87 -0.91 -3.63 -3.60
CA ARG A 87 -0.70 -3.25 -2.19
C ARG A 87 -1.82 -2.37 -1.64
N LEU A 88 -2.34 -1.43 -2.41
CA LEU A 88 -3.47 -0.58 -1.99
C LEU A 88 -4.77 -1.37 -1.85
N GLU A 89 -4.99 -2.38 -2.69
CA GLU A 89 -6.11 -3.31 -2.54
C GLU A 89 -5.97 -4.18 -1.29
N SER A 90 -4.75 -4.67 -1.00
CA SER A 90 -4.44 -5.39 0.23
C SER A 90 -4.68 -4.52 1.47
N ILE A 91 -4.28 -3.24 1.46
CA ILE A 91 -4.54 -2.29 2.56
C ILE A 91 -6.05 -2.07 2.75
N ARG A 92 -6.84 -1.89 1.68
CA ARG A 92 -8.31 -1.75 1.78
C ARG A 92 -8.98 -3.02 2.28
N GLY A 93 -8.52 -4.19 1.83
CA GLY A 93 -9.03 -5.49 2.29
C GLY A 93 -8.64 -5.80 3.74
N ALA A 94 -7.46 -5.37 4.17
CA ALA A 94 -6.98 -5.47 5.55
C ALA A 94 -7.65 -4.44 6.47
N SER A 95 -8.00 -3.25 5.96
CA SER A 95 -8.71 -2.21 6.72
C SER A 95 -10.05 -2.69 7.28
N VAL A 96 -10.77 -3.55 6.55
CA VAL A 96 -12.01 -4.21 7.04
C VAL A 96 -11.73 -5.17 8.21
N ARG A 97 -10.53 -5.75 8.33
CA ARG A 97 -10.16 -6.64 9.45
C ARG A 97 -9.45 -5.91 10.60
N GLN A 98 -8.68 -4.86 10.30
CA GLN A 98 -7.88 -4.10 11.26
C GLN A 98 -8.74 -3.14 12.10
N TRP A 99 -9.86 -2.63 11.56
CA TRP A 99 -10.84 -1.82 12.29
C TRP A 99 -11.41 -2.55 13.53
N SER A 100 -11.57 -3.88 13.46
CA SER A 100 -12.14 -4.67 14.57
C SER A 100 -11.18 -4.90 15.74
N LEU A 101 -9.88 -4.62 15.58
CA LEU A 101 -8.88 -4.78 16.65
C LEU A 101 -8.40 -3.45 17.25
N CYS A 102 -8.66 -2.31 16.59
CA CYS A 102 -8.24 -0.99 17.07
C CYS A 102 -9.37 -0.12 17.62
N ASN A 103 -10.60 -0.64 17.75
CA ASN A 103 -11.73 0.05 18.41
C ASN A 103 -12.36 -0.82 19.51
N LEU A 104 -11.58 -1.16 20.55
CA LEU A 104 -12.15 -1.53 21.84
C LEU A 104 -12.07 -0.32 22.79
N PRO A 105 -13.13 0.49 22.93
CA PRO A 105 -13.18 1.48 23.98
C PRO A 105 -13.44 0.77 25.32
N GLY A 106 -12.45 0.84 26.22
CA GLY A 106 -12.70 0.79 27.67
C GLY A 106 -12.87 -0.59 28.30
N ALA A 107 -11.79 -1.10 28.88
CA ALA A 107 -11.84 -1.83 30.14
C ALA A 107 -12.43 -0.88 31.21
N LEU A 108 -13.60 -1.14 31.82
CA LEU A 108 -13.90 -1.84 33.10
C LEU A 108 -15.04 -1.05 33.82
N PRO A 109 -15.65 -1.48 34.95
CA PRO A 109 -15.66 -2.79 35.61
C PRO A 109 -17.09 -3.31 35.89
N SER A 110 -17.16 -4.50 36.48
CA SER A 110 -18.32 -5.13 37.12
C SER A 110 -19.24 -4.16 37.86
N LEU A 111 -20.55 -4.25 37.59
CA LEU A 111 -21.57 -3.87 38.56
C LEU A 111 -22.54 -5.04 38.73
N GLU A 112 -22.59 -5.55 39.96
CA GLU A 112 -23.57 -6.52 40.42
C GLU A 112 -24.99 -6.03 40.13
N ILE A 113 -25.83 -6.91 39.60
CA ILE A 113 -27.26 -6.89 39.90
C ILE A 113 -27.63 -8.30 40.34
N GLY A 114 -27.71 -8.47 41.65
CA GLY A 114 -28.40 -9.59 42.27
C GLY A 114 -29.91 -9.52 42.03
N GLN A 115 -30.53 -10.70 42.06
CA GLN A 115 -31.94 -11.01 42.34
C GLN A 115 -33.04 -10.17 41.65
N LEU A 116 -33.92 -10.86 40.89
CA LEU A 116 -35.33 -11.14 41.25
C LEU A 116 -36.07 -11.71 40.03
N GLY A 117 -36.68 -12.89 40.21
CA GLY A 117 -37.56 -13.55 39.25
C GLY A 117 -37.56 -15.06 39.40
#